data_AF-A0A7S4I3T9-F1
#
_entry.id   AF-A0A7S4I3T9-F1
#
_cell.length_a   1.000
_cell.length_b   1.000
_cell.length_c   1.000
_cell.angle_alpha   90.00
_cell.angle_beta   90.00
_cell.angle_gamma   90.00
#
_symmetry.space_group_name_H-M   'P 1'
#
loop_
_entity.id
_entity.type
_entity.pdbx_description
1 polymer ?
#
loop_
_entity_poly.entity_id
_entity_poly.type
_entity_poly.pdbx_seq_one_letter_code
_entity_poly.pdbx_strand_id
1 'polypeptide(L)'
;MRTASMPTHKGGLYQLNSTMEIVEQTLNTEARDNTKKKAKLVAVHRLDRVVSGILIFSKCKQFSKYFQGLLNENKVQKNYLARVYGKFPELVCLSSFCNIQRLTNSILEKLLFVKNE
;
A
#
# COMPACT_ATOMS: atom_id res chain seq x y z
N MET A 1 -3.22 4.65 9.20
CA MET A 1 -2.08 4.82 8.26
C MET A 1 -0.98 3.84 8.66
N ARG A 2 -0.29 3.20 7.72
CA ARG A 2 0.85 2.30 8.02
C ARG A 2 2.13 3.12 8.15
N THR A 3 2.92 2.86 9.17
CA THR A 3 4.26 3.42 9.35
C THR A 3 5.28 2.74 8.44
N ALA A 4 6.44 3.38 8.21
CA ALA A 4 7.58 2.71 7.58
C ALA A 4 8.12 1.60 8.51
N SER A 5 8.85 0.63 7.93
CA SER A 5 9.47 -0.52 8.59
C SER A 5 8.57 -1.72 8.92
N MET A 6 7.24 -1.58 8.96
CA MET A 6 6.32 -2.71 9.25
C MET A 6 5.81 -3.41 7.98
N PRO A 7 5.92 -4.74 7.82
CA PRO A 7 5.36 -5.42 6.65
C PRO A 7 3.83 -5.46 6.68
N THR A 8 3.23 -5.50 5.49
CA THR A 8 1.77 -5.57 5.32
C THR A 8 1.22 -6.91 5.83
N HIS A 9 1.89 -8.01 5.53
CA HIS A 9 1.46 -9.37 5.85
C HIS A 9 2.52 -10.14 6.62
N LYS A 10 2.10 -11.22 7.29
CA LYS A 10 3.00 -12.18 7.91
C LYS A 10 3.99 -12.75 6.90
N GLY A 11 5.25 -12.86 7.29
CA GLY A 11 6.29 -13.44 6.45
C GLY A 11 7.66 -13.37 7.12
N GLY A 12 8.45 -14.44 6.99
CA GLY A 12 9.77 -14.55 7.61
C GLY A 12 9.72 -14.27 9.11
N LEU A 13 10.55 -13.34 9.57
CA LEU A 13 10.65 -12.91 10.98
C LEU A 13 9.42 -12.13 11.48
N TYR A 14 8.56 -11.65 10.58
CA TYR A 14 7.42 -10.80 10.93
C TYR A 14 6.11 -11.59 10.97
N GLN A 15 6.11 -12.74 11.66
CA GLN A 15 4.93 -13.59 11.75
C GLN A 15 3.78 -12.87 12.47
N LEU A 16 4.05 -12.40 13.70
CA LEU A 16 3.07 -11.66 14.52
C LEU A 16 3.21 -10.14 14.37
N ASN A 17 4.36 -9.67 13.89
CA ASN A 17 4.71 -8.25 13.81
C ASN A 17 4.39 -7.64 12.44
N SER A 18 3.27 -8.04 11.84
CA SER A 18 2.77 -7.43 10.60
C SER A 18 1.60 -6.50 10.91
N THR A 19 1.40 -5.47 10.09
CA THR A 19 0.28 -4.53 10.29
C THR A 19 -1.07 -5.23 10.26
N MET A 20 -1.24 -6.23 9.37
CA MET A 20 -2.46 -7.01 9.30
C MET A 20 -2.75 -7.78 10.58
N GLU A 21 -1.74 -8.46 11.13
CA GLU A 21 -1.90 -9.26 12.34
C GLU A 21 -2.24 -8.39 13.56
N ILE A 22 -1.52 -7.28 13.75
CA ILE A 22 -1.79 -6.35 14.85
C ILE A 22 -3.23 -5.83 14.77
N VAL A 23 -3.67 -5.37 13.59
CA VAL A 23 -5.03 -4.84 13.43
C VAL A 23 -6.08 -5.93 13.63
N GLU A 24 -5.85 -7.14 13.11
CA GLU A 24 -6.77 -8.27 13.30
C GLU A 24 -6.88 -8.65 14.78
N GLN A 25 -5.77 -8.67 15.52
CA GLN A 25 -5.76 -8.93 16.96
C GLN A 25 -6.47 -7.81 17.74
N THR A 26 -6.17 -6.55 17.48
CA THR A 26 -6.83 -5.41 18.14
C THR A 26 -8.35 -5.44 17.94
N LEU A 27 -8.82 -5.66 16.70
CA LEU A 27 -10.26 -5.76 16.41
C LEU A 27 -10.93 -6.94 17.13
N ASN A 28 -10.21 -8.05 17.28
CA ASN A 28 -10.71 -9.23 17.99
C ASN A 28 -10.71 -9.05 19.51
N THR A 29 -9.81 -8.26 20.08
CA THR A 29 -9.80 -7.92 21.51
C THR A 29 -10.88 -6.90 21.87
N GLU A 30 -11.15 -5.94 20.99
CA GLU A 30 -12.20 -4.92 21.19
C GLU A 30 -13.62 -5.50 21.07
N ALA A 31 -13.79 -6.61 20.35
CA ALA A 31 -15.04 -7.34 20.27
C ALA A 31 -15.32 -8.08 21.60
N ARG A 32 -15.83 -7.36 22.60
CA ARG A 32 -16.20 -7.88 23.95
C ARG A 32 -17.24 -9.02 23.96
N ASP A 33 -17.89 -9.28 22.83
CA ASP A 33 -18.85 -10.37 22.68
C ASP A 33 -18.16 -11.65 22.20
N ASN A 34 -18.00 -12.65 23.08
CA ASN A 34 -17.46 -13.97 22.73
C ASN A 34 -18.32 -14.75 21.69
N THR A 35 -19.49 -14.22 21.34
CA THR A 35 -20.38 -14.74 20.30
C THR A 35 -20.10 -14.16 18.90
N LYS A 36 -19.31 -13.08 18.79
CA LYS A 36 -18.95 -12.49 17.49
C LYS A 36 -17.86 -13.30 16.81
N LYS A 37 -18.09 -13.59 15.53
CA LYS A 37 -17.10 -14.21 14.64
C LYS A 37 -15.84 -13.34 14.61
N LYS A 38 -14.68 -13.96 14.86
CA LYS A 38 -13.37 -13.30 14.74
C LYS A 38 -13.25 -12.55 13.42
N ALA A 39 -12.87 -11.28 13.50
CA ALA A 39 -12.51 -10.47 12.36
C ALA A 39 -11.38 -11.18 11.62
N LYS A 40 -11.56 -11.39 10.32
CA LYS A 40 -10.54 -11.90 9.41
C LYS A 40 -10.34 -10.88 8.31
N LEU A 41 -9.15 -10.29 8.26
CA LEU A 41 -8.85 -9.28 7.27
C LEU A 41 -8.28 -9.93 6.01
N VAL A 42 -8.39 -9.24 4.87
CA VAL A 42 -7.65 -9.56 3.66
C VAL A 42 -7.11 -8.24 3.11
N ALA A 43 -5.79 -8.08 3.04
CA ALA A 43 -5.24 -6.88 2.41
C ALA A 43 -5.55 -6.91 0.91
N VAL A 44 -6.02 -5.78 0.42
CA VAL A 44 -6.38 -5.63 -1.00
C VAL A 44 -5.22 -5.07 -1.82
N HIS A 45 -4.23 -4.47 -1.16
CA HIS A 45 -2.94 -4.09 -1.71
C HIS A 45 -1.86 -4.16 -0.63
N ARG A 46 -0.60 -4.04 -1.04
CA ARG A 46 0.56 -3.97 -0.12
C ARG A 46 1.33 -2.68 -0.33
N LEU A 47 1.99 -2.25 0.73
CA LEU A 47 3.05 -1.25 0.68
C LEU A 47 4.37 -1.94 1.01
N ASP A 48 5.45 -1.56 0.31
CA ASP A 48 6.78 -2.06 0.64
C ASP A 48 7.21 -1.61 2.03
N ARG A 49 8.07 -2.41 2.66
CA ARG A 49 8.41 -2.26 4.07
C ARG A 49 8.83 -0.82 4.41
N VAL A 50 9.67 -0.21 3.57
CA VAL A 50 10.21 1.15 3.77
C VAL A 50 9.21 2.28 3.51
N VAL A 51 8.03 2.01 2.94
CA VAL A 51 7.23 3.06 2.29
C VAL A 51 6.33 3.91 3.18
N SER A 52 5.71 3.51 4.29
CA SER A 52 4.63 4.29 4.95
C SER A 52 3.44 4.71 4.07
N GLY A 53 2.32 5.10 4.66
CA GLY A 53 1.15 5.63 3.94
C GLY A 53 -0.12 4.78 4.09
N ILE A 54 -1.03 4.86 3.12
CA ILE A 54 -2.37 4.30 3.24
C ILE A 54 -2.39 2.84 2.83
N LEU A 55 -2.83 1.99 3.76
CA LEU A 55 -3.03 0.55 3.56
C LEU A 55 -4.50 0.22 3.83
N ILE A 56 -5.13 -0.54 2.93
CA ILE A 56 -6.55 -0.89 3.01
C ILE A 56 -6.66 -2.38 3.24
N PHE A 57 -7.52 -2.75 4.20
CA PHE A 57 -7.91 -4.12 4.46
C PHE A 57 -9.40 -4.29 4.18
N SER A 58 -9.77 -5.39 3.56
CA SER A 58 -11.16 -5.81 3.41
C SER A 58 -11.58 -6.68 4.59
N LYS A 59 -12.82 -6.49 5.05
CA LYS A 59 -13.45 -7.32 6.10
C LYS A 59 -14.16 -8.56 5.55
N CYS A 60 -14.37 -8.63 4.23
CA CYS A 60 -15.07 -9.72 3.58
C CYS A 60 -14.45 -10.04 2.22
N LYS A 61 -14.59 -11.31 1.81
CA LYS A 61 -14.03 -11.82 0.54
C LYS A 61 -14.64 -11.16 -0.69
N GLN A 62 -15.93 -10.80 -0.63
CA GLN A 62 -16.63 -10.15 -1.74
C GLN A 62 -16.02 -8.77 -2.06
N PHE A 63 -15.83 -7.93 -1.04
CA PHE A 63 -15.18 -6.63 -1.22
C PHE A 63 -13.72 -6.78 -1.65
N SER A 64 -13.00 -7.77 -1.11
CA SER A 64 -11.62 -8.07 -1.55
C SER A 64 -11.53 -8.32 -3.06
N LYS A 65 -12.43 -9.16 -3.60
CA LYS A 65 -12.48 -9.45 -5.04
C LYS A 65 -12.86 -8.23 -5.86
N TYR A 66 -13.87 -7.48 -5.43
CA TYR A 66 -14.31 -6.25 -6.07
C TYR A 66 -13.17 -5.23 -6.17
N PHE A 67 -12.48 -4.95 -5.05
CA PHE A 67 -11.38 -3.99 -5.02
C PHE A 67 -10.17 -4.46 -5.84
N GLN A 68 -9.87 -5.76 -5.83
CA GLN A 68 -8.85 -6.32 -6.73
C GLN A 68 -9.23 -6.12 -8.21
N GLY A 69 -10.51 -6.25 -8.56
CA GLY A 69 -11.01 -5.88 -9.89
C GLY A 69 -10.70 -4.43 -10.25
N LEU A 70 -10.99 -3.48 -9.34
CA LEU A 70 -10.65 -2.06 -9.56
C LEU A 70 -9.15 -1.80 -9.72
N LEU A 71 -8.30 -2.54 -9.00
CA LEU A 71 -6.85 -2.45 -9.15
C LEU A 71 -6.40 -3.00 -10.51
N ASN A 72 -6.94 -4.14 -10.93
CA ASN A 72 -6.63 -4.77 -12.21
C ASN A 72 -7.09 -3.94 -13.41
N GLU A 73 -8.27 -3.31 -13.28
CA GLU A 73 -8.86 -2.42 -14.28
C GLU A 73 -8.26 -1.01 -14.25
N ASN A 74 -7.27 -0.73 -13.40
CA ASN A 74 -6.66 0.59 -13.29
C ASN A 74 -7.72 1.69 -13.00
N LYS A 75 -8.63 1.43 -12.07
CA LYS A 75 -9.66 2.39 -11.60
C LYS A 75 -9.33 3.03 -10.25
N VAL A 76 -8.23 2.63 -9.62
CA VAL A 76 -7.75 3.19 -8.35
C VAL A 76 -6.52 4.05 -8.60
N GLN A 77 -6.59 5.33 -8.23
CA GLN A 77 -5.46 6.25 -8.23
C GLN A 77 -4.69 6.13 -6.91
N LYS A 78 -3.36 6.02 -6.98
CA LYS A 78 -2.49 5.94 -5.80
C LYS A 78 -1.43 7.04 -5.86
N ASN A 79 -1.57 8.08 -5.07
CA ASN A 79 -0.62 9.18 -5.10
C ASN A 79 0.46 8.98 -4.04
N TYR A 80 1.72 9.06 -4.47
CA TYR A 80 2.88 8.92 -3.59
C TYR A 80 3.65 10.24 -3.53
N LEU A 81 4.00 10.64 -2.31
CA LEU A 81 4.94 11.73 -2.06
C LEU A 81 6.33 11.11 -1.89
N ALA A 82 7.26 11.54 -2.71
CA ALA A 82 8.66 11.11 -2.62
C ALA A 82 9.58 12.34 -2.56
N ARG A 83 10.67 12.21 -1.81
CA ARG A 83 11.77 13.15 -1.84
C ARG A 83 12.94 12.45 -2.49
N VAL A 84 13.48 13.05 -3.54
CA VAL A 84 14.57 12.45 -4.32
C VAL A 84 15.82 13.30 -4.24
N TYR A 85 16.97 12.65 -4.43
CA TYR A 85 18.24 13.32 -4.60
C TYR A 85 18.50 13.55 -6.09
N GLY A 86 18.96 14.76 -6.45
CA GLY A 86 19.26 15.16 -7.83
C GLY A 86 18.13 15.90 -8.54
N LYS A 87 18.39 16.29 -9.79
CA LYS A 87 17.42 16.93 -10.70
C LYS A 87 16.93 15.87 -11.68
N PHE A 88 15.61 15.77 -11.89
CA PHE A 88 15.11 14.96 -13.00
C PHE A 88 15.55 15.60 -14.32
N PRO A 89 15.93 14.79 -15.34
CA PRO A 89 16.16 15.34 -16.67
C PRO A 89 14.90 16.08 -17.13
N GLU A 90 15.07 17.26 -17.73
CA GLU A 90 13.99 17.97 -18.41
C GLU A 90 13.38 16.99 -19.41
N LEU A 91 12.12 16.60 -19.17
CA LEU A 91 11.32 15.60 -19.88
C LEU A 91 11.97 15.07 -21.17
N VAL A 92 12.92 14.13 -21.03
CA VAL A 92 13.26 13.26 -22.14
C VAL A 92 12.04 12.37 -22.26
N CYS A 93 11.31 12.52 -23.36
CA CYS A 93 10.28 11.57 -23.73
C CYS A 93 10.97 10.20 -23.85
N LEU A 94 10.91 9.41 -22.76
CA LEU A 94 11.37 8.03 -22.70
C LEU A 94 10.36 7.15 -23.47
N SER A 95 10.09 7.51 -24.73
CA SER A 95 9.25 6.71 -25.62
C SER A 95 9.96 5.44 -26.09
N SER A 96 11.29 5.38 -25.95
CA SER A 96 12.12 4.26 -26.42
C SER A 96 12.81 3.47 -25.31
N PHE A 97 12.70 3.87 -24.03
CA PHE A 97 13.20 3.08 -22.90
C PHE A 97 12.15 3.01 -21.80
N CYS A 98 11.69 1.79 -21.55
CA CYS A 98 10.58 1.38 -20.68
C CYS A 98 9.18 1.52 -21.29
N ASN A 99 8.45 0.40 -21.25
CA ASN A 99 7.00 0.27 -21.29
C ASN A 99 6.33 1.10 -20.17
N ILE A 100 6.47 2.43 -20.22
CA ILE A 100 5.88 3.40 -19.30
C ILE A 100 4.36 3.51 -19.52
N GLN A 101 3.79 2.83 -20.51
CA GLN A 101 2.34 2.56 -20.54
C GLN A 101 1.88 1.65 -19.37
N ARG A 102 2.81 0.99 -18.67
CA ARG A 102 2.54 0.21 -17.45
C ARG A 102 2.95 0.94 -16.17
N LEU A 103 3.16 2.26 -16.20
CA LEU A 103 2.99 3.07 -15.00
C LEU A 103 1.49 3.14 -14.71
N THR A 104 0.99 2.08 -14.09
CA THR A 104 -0.30 2.02 -13.39
C THR A 104 -0.56 3.34 -12.68
N ASN A 105 -1.83 3.74 -12.51
CA ASN A 105 -2.31 5.00 -11.88
C ASN A 105 -1.80 5.30 -10.45
N SER A 106 -0.76 4.61 -10.00
CA SER A 106 0.17 5.09 -9.01
C SER A 106 1.00 6.27 -9.53
N ILE A 107 0.35 7.41 -9.79
CA ILE A 107 1.06 8.61 -10.22
C ILE A 107 1.90 9.10 -9.03
N LEU A 108 3.23 9.15 -9.20
CA LEU A 108 4.14 9.87 -8.29
C LEU A 108 3.95 11.37 -8.51
N GLU A 109 2.83 11.92 -8.03
CA GLU A 109 2.45 13.31 -8.33
C GLU A 109 3.30 14.34 -7.60
N LYS A 110 3.98 13.97 -6.51
CA LYS A 110 4.68 14.96 -5.69
C LYS A 110 6.10 14.50 -5.40
N LEU A 111 7.04 15.07 -6.16
CA LEU A 111 8.46 14.95 -5.93
C LEU A 111 8.95 16.28 -5.34
N LEU A 112 9.21 16.29 -4.03
CA LEU A 112 9.84 17.43 -3.37
C LEU A 112 11.34 17.36 -3.65
N PHE A 113 11.89 18.37 -4.32
CA PHE A 113 13.32 18.50 -4.56
C PHE A 113 13.99 19.12 -3.34
N VAL A 114 15.10 18.53 -2.90
CA VAL A 114 16.04 19.20 -2.00
C VAL A 114 17.06 19.90 -2.89
N LYS A 115 17.09 21.23 -2.88
CA LYS A 115 18.28 21.96 -3.33
C LYS A 115 19.37 21.67 -2.30
N ASN A 116 20.50 21.12 -2.74
CA ASN A 116 21.70 21.14 -1.92
C ASN A 116 22.16 22.60 -1.87
N GLU A 117 22.25 23.17 -0.67
CA GLU A 117 23.06 24.37 -0.41
C GLU A 117 24.55 24.02 -0.53
#